data_AF-A0A447JCC8-F1
#
_entry.id   AF-A0A447JCC8-F1
#
_cell.length_a   1.000
_cell.length_b   1.000
_cell.length_c   1.000
_cell.angle_alpha   90.00
_cell.angle_beta   90.00
_cell.angle_gamma   90.00
#
_symmetry.space_group_name_H-M   'P 1'
#
loop_
_entity.id
_entity.type
_entity.pdbx_description
1 polymer ?
#
loop_
_entity_poly.entity_id
_entity_poly.type
_entity_poly.pdbx_seq_one_letter_code
_entity_poly.pdbx_strand_id
1 'polypeptide(L)'
;MREGEDWLSLLTRRDLRIGTSTAGCDPSGDYTQQLFSRMGNEGEAVRKRAVALVGGRQTLPLPAGRLAAEWLINHDYTDIFIGYASYAPRLRQVNSLRVIDIPEPYNPVAEYGFACLSEQGKTLADFLLSARARLILMQHGFSEAPNMTHSQN
;
A
#
# COMPACT_ATOMS: atom_id res chain seq x y z
N MET A 1 -10.16 5.14 -18.65
CA MET A 1 -9.97 6.42 -17.93
C MET A 1 -10.40 7.52 -18.86
N ARG A 2 -11.31 8.38 -18.43
CA ARG A 2 -11.73 9.57 -19.18
C ARG A 2 -10.61 10.60 -19.13
N GLU A 3 -10.56 11.48 -20.12
CA GLU A 3 -9.56 12.54 -20.18
C GLU A 3 -9.71 13.47 -18.96
N GLY A 4 -8.59 13.81 -18.31
CA GLY A 4 -8.57 14.66 -17.12
C GLY A 4 -8.90 13.97 -15.79
N GLU A 5 -9.14 12.66 -15.75
CA GLU A 5 -9.30 11.94 -14.48
C GLU A 5 -7.97 11.85 -13.71
N ASP A 6 -8.05 12.05 -12.40
CA ASP A 6 -6.97 11.93 -11.43
C ASP A 6 -7.37 10.95 -10.30
N TRP A 7 -6.50 10.80 -9.31
CA TRP A 7 -6.73 9.91 -8.17
C TRP A 7 -8.03 10.28 -7.41
N LEU A 8 -8.30 11.58 -7.21
CA LEU A 8 -9.41 12.06 -6.40
C LEU A 8 -10.75 11.88 -7.11
N SER A 9 -10.83 12.25 -8.38
CA SER A 9 -12.01 12.06 -9.21
C SER A 9 -12.37 10.58 -9.34
N LEU A 10 -11.39 9.68 -9.47
CA LEU A 10 -11.64 8.23 -9.45
C LEU A 10 -12.13 7.74 -8.09
N LEU A 11 -11.52 8.18 -6.99
CA LEU A 11 -11.96 7.81 -5.64
C LEU A 11 -13.31 8.41 -5.25
N THR A 12 -13.81 9.44 -5.94
CA THR A 12 -15.12 10.04 -5.66
C THR A 12 -16.21 9.60 -6.66
N ARG A 13 -15.83 8.97 -7.76
CA ARG A 13 -16.76 8.37 -8.74
C ARG A 13 -17.62 7.26 -8.12
N ARG A 14 -18.93 7.50 -8.11
CA ARG A 14 -19.92 6.61 -7.48
C ARG A 14 -20.17 5.30 -8.22
N ASP A 15 -19.80 5.22 -9.49
CA ASP A 15 -19.94 4.03 -10.32
C ASP A 15 -18.78 3.05 -10.16
N LEU A 16 -17.70 3.42 -9.45
CA LEU A 16 -16.55 2.57 -9.21
C LEU A 16 -16.58 1.97 -7.80
N ARG A 17 -16.38 0.66 -7.68
CA ARG A 17 -16.20 -0.04 -6.40
C ARG A 17 -14.78 0.17 -5.90
N ILE A 18 -14.64 0.38 -4.59
CA ILE A 18 -13.35 0.59 -3.93
C ILE A 18 -13.09 -0.54 -2.95
N GLY A 19 -12.00 -1.26 -3.20
CA GLY A 19 -11.46 -2.30 -2.33
C GLY A 19 -10.31 -1.77 -1.50
N THR A 20 -10.24 -2.22 -0.25
CA THR A 20 -9.15 -1.89 0.67
C THR A 20 -8.67 -3.14 1.42
N SER A 21 -7.52 -3.04 2.06
CA SER A 21 -7.16 -3.93 3.16
C SER A 21 -8.02 -3.65 4.40
N THR A 22 -8.09 -4.63 5.30
CA THR A 22 -8.86 -4.55 6.55
C THR A 22 -8.08 -3.79 7.63
N ALA A 23 -8.56 -2.61 8.02
CA ALA A 23 -8.00 -1.83 9.11
C ALA A 23 -7.97 -2.62 10.43
N GLY A 24 -6.91 -2.43 11.22
CA GLY A 24 -6.62 -3.16 12.45
C GLY A 24 -6.13 -4.60 12.26
N CYS A 25 -6.23 -5.18 11.06
CA CYS A 25 -5.68 -6.50 10.74
C CYS A 25 -4.47 -6.42 9.81
N ASP A 26 -4.50 -5.48 8.87
CA ASP A 26 -3.44 -5.19 7.91
C ASP A 26 -3.14 -3.68 7.94
N PRO A 27 -1.89 -3.24 8.22
CA PRO A 27 -1.53 -1.83 8.27
C PRO A 27 -1.89 -1.05 6.99
N SER A 28 -1.92 -1.69 5.81
CA SER A 28 -2.39 -1.05 4.58
C SER A 28 -3.83 -0.53 4.71
N GLY A 29 -4.66 -1.23 5.49
CA GLY A 29 -6.03 -0.82 5.80
C GLY A 29 -6.05 0.42 6.68
N ASP A 30 -5.18 0.49 7.68
CA ASP A 30 -5.07 1.65 8.58
C ASP A 30 -4.58 2.90 7.84
N TYR A 31 -3.58 2.76 6.97
CA TYR A 31 -3.14 3.85 6.11
C TYR A 31 -4.25 4.31 5.17
N THR A 32 -5.05 3.39 4.62
CA THR A 32 -6.20 3.76 3.79
C THR A 32 -7.23 4.60 4.58
N GLN A 33 -7.45 4.29 5.87
CA GLN A 33 -8.31 5.13 6.71
C GLN A 33 -7.72 6.52 6.95
N GLN A 34 -6.40 6.63 7.12
CA GLN A 34 -5.72 7.93 7.26
C GLN A 34 -5.82 8.77 5.98
N LEU A 35 -5.65 8.13 4.81
CA LEU A 35 -5.87 8.78 3.51
C LEU A 35 -7.28 9.39 3.44
N PHE A 36 -8.32 8.63 3.80
CA PHE A 36 -9.69 9.14 3.82
C PHE A 36 -9.85 10.32 4.78
N SER A 37 -9.22 10.29 5.96
CA SER A 37 -9.25 11.44 6.87
C SER A 37 -8.58 12.68 6.25
N ARG A 38 -7.44 12.52 5.57
CA ARG A 38 -6.71 13.62 4.91
C ARG A 38 -7.48 14.23 3.73
N MET A 39 -8.34 13.45 3.08
CA MET A 39 -9.24 13.92 2.02
C MET A 39 -10.42 14.74 2.53
N GLY A 40 -10.67 14.80 3.84
CA GLY A 40 -11.78 15.56 4.42
C GLY A 40 -13.17 14.99 4.05
N ASN A 41 -14.14 15.87 3.78
CA ASN A 41 -15.54 15.49 3.54
C ASN A 41 -15.72 14.49 2.39
N GLU A 42 -14.93 14.64 1.32
CA GLU A 42 -14.97 13.68 0.20
C GLU A 42 -14.48 12.31 0.67
N GLY A 43 -13.38 12.28 1.41
CA GLY A 43 -12.83 11.06 2.00
C GLY A 43 -13.80 10.30 2.89
N GLU A 44 -14.60 10.99 3.71
CA GLU A 44 -15.65 10.34 4.51
C GLU A 44 -16.73 9.70 3.65
N ALA A 45 -17.08 10.32 2.51
CA ALA A 45 -18.01 9.72 1.56
C ALA A 45 -17.40 8.50 0.86
N VAL A 46 -16.10 8.55 0.53
CA VAL A 46 -15.34 7.41 -0.01
C VAL A 46 -15.22 6.27 1.02
N ARG A 47 -14.97 6.59 2.29
CA ARG A 47 -14.85 5.61 3.37
C ARG A 47 -16.13 4.79 3.52
N LYS A 48 -17.30 5.43 3.48
CA LYS A 48 -18.61 4.75 3.64
C LYS A 48 -18.93 3.71 2.56
N ARG A 49 -18.32 3.84 1.38
CA ARG A 49 -18.55 2.95 0.22
C ARG A 49 -17.39 1.98 -0.02
N ALA A 50 -16.24 2.20 0.61
CA ALA A 50 -15.09 1.31 0.51
C ALA A 50 -15.36 -0.01 1.24
N VAL A 51 -14.94 -1.11 0.65
CA VAL A 51 -15.12 -2.46 1.19
C VAL A 51 -13.75 -3.07 1.48
N ALA A 52 -13.56 -3.55 2.71
CA ALA A 52 -12.37 -4.30 3.08
C ALA A 52 -12.45 -5.71 2.49
N LEU A 53 -11.59 -6.02 1.51
CA LEU A 53 -11.65 -7.26 0.72
C LEU A 53 -10.56 -8.26 1.09
N VAL A 54 -9.46 -7.81 1.71
CA VAL A 54 -8.29 -8.62 2.06
C VAL A 54 -7.67 -8.20 3.40
N GLY A 55 -6.71 -8.98 3.90
CA GLY A 55 -5.90 -8.66 5.09
C GLY A 55 -6.59 -8.93 6.44
N GLY A 56 -7.90 -9.22 6.45
CA GLY A 56 -8.65 -9.60 7.64
C GLY A 56 -8.89 -11.11 7.73
N ARG A 57 -9.12 -11.61 8.96
CA ARG A 57 -9.38 -13.04 9.24
C ARG A 57 -10.57 -13.63 8.47
N GLN A 58 -11.55 -12.80 8.12
CA GLN A 58 -12.79 -13.19 7.44
C GLN A 58 -12.85 -12.68 5.99
N THR A 59 -11.75 -12.13 5.47
CA THR A 59 -11.70 -11.59 4.11
C THR A 59 -11.15 -12.60 3.11
N LEU A 60 -11.15 -12.26 1.81
CA LEU A 60 -10.74 -13.19 0.75
C LEU A 60 -9.28 -13.62 0.96
N PRO A 61 -8.97 -14.93 0.94
CA PRO A 61 -7.60 -15.38 0.91
C PRO A 61 -6.99 -15.05 -0.46
N LEU A 62 -5.88 -14.32 -0.47
CA LEU A 62 -5.15 -14.07 -1.71
C LEU A 62 -4.37 -15.34 -2.11
N PRO A 63 -4.42 -15.75 -3.39
CA PRO A 63 -3.55 -16.83 -3.87
C PRO A 63 -2.08 -16.50 -3.65
N ALA A 64 -1.29 -17.52 -3.31
CA ALA A 64 0.14 -17.36 -3.07
C ALA A 64 0.84 -16.69 -4.27
N GLY A 65 1.68 -15.69 -3.98
CA GLY A 65 2.48 -14.97 -4.98
C GLY A 65 1.73 -13.93 -5.82
N ARG A 66 0.41 -13.75 -5.63
CA ARG A 66 -0.38 -12.72 -6.30
C ARG A 66 -0.44 -11.42 -5.49
N LEU A 67 -0.41 -10.29 -6.20
CA LEU A 67 -0.65 -8.98 -5.61
C LEU A 67 -2.15 -8.73 -5.48
N ALA A 68 -2.58 -8.16 -4.35
CA ALA A 68 -4.00 -7.93 -4.05
C ALA A 68 -4.71 -7.13 -5.16
N ALA A 69 -4.13 -5.99 -5.56
CA ALA A 69 -4.69 -5.12 -6.58
C ALA A 69 -4.90 -5.86 -7.92
N GLU A 70 -3.88 -6.58 -8.38
CA GLU A 70 -3.95 -7.36 -9.62
C GLU A 70 -5.05 -8.43 -9.54
N TRP A 71 -5.05 -9.23 -8.49
CA TRP A 71 -5.96 -10.35 -8.39
C TRP A 71 -7.41 -9.89 -8.23
N LEU A 72 -7.68 -8.92 -7.35
CA LEU A 72 -9.03 -8.43 -7.09
C LEU A 72 -9.65 -7.77 -8.33
N ILE A 73 -8.89 -6.93 -9.02
CA ILE A 73 -9.40 -6.21 -10.21
C ILE A 73 -9.61 -7.18 -11.37
N ASN A 74 -8.67 -8.08 -11.63
CA ASN A 74 -8.79 -9.04 -12.75
C ASN A 74 -9.90 -10.09 -12.55
N HIS A 75 -10.38 -10.29 -11.32
CA HIS A 75 -11.49 -11.20 -11.00
C HIS A 75 -12.79 -10.46 -10.64
N ASP A 76 -12.88 -9.17 -11.00
CA ASP A 76 -14.09 -8.36 -10.87
C ASP A 76 -14.61 -8.16 -9.43
N TYR A 77 -13.73 -8.26 -8.42
CA TYR A 77 -14.10 -7.97 -7.03
C TYR A 77 -14.15 -6.47 -6.73
N THR A 78 -13.37 -5.67 -7.44
CA THR A 78 -13.32 -4.21 -7.27
C THR A 78 -12.77 -3.52 -8.50
N ASP A 79 -13.05 -2.22 -8.65
CA ASP A 79 -12.56 -1.42 -9.78
C ASP A 79 -11.30 -0.62 -9.39
N ILE A 80 -11.17 -0.27 -8.11
CA ILE A 80 -10.02 0.43 -7.53
C ILE A 80 -9.57 -0.31 -6.27
N PHE A 81 -8.26 -0.52 -6.13
CA PHE A 81 -7.66 -1.01 -4.88
C PHE A 81 -6.59 -0.05 -4.37
N ILE A 82 -6.67 0.33 -3.09
CA ILE A 82 -5.68 1.18 -2.42
C ILE A 82 -4.66 0.27 -1.73
N GLY A 83 -3.38 0.38 -2.10
CA GLY A 83 -2.32 -0.47 -1.57
C GLY A 83 -0.95 0.22 -1.58
N TYR A 84 0.09 -0.51 -1.18
CA TYR A 84 1.44 0.04 -1.04
C TYR A 84 2.07 0.47 -2.36
N ALA A 85 2.69 1.66 -2.35
CA ALA A 85 3.44 2.20 -3.47
C ALA A 85 4.64 1.32 -3.87
N SER A 86 5.19 0.52 -2.95
CA SER A 86 6.27 -0.43 -3.26
C SER A 86 5.89 -1.49 -4.28
N TYR A 87 4.59 -1.80 -4.43
CA TYR A 87 4.10 -2.68 -5.49
C TYR A 87 3.97 -2.00 -6.86
N ALA A 88 4.03 -0.66 -6.94
CA ALA A 88 3.80 0.08 -8.17
C ALA A 88 4.70 -0.35 -9.34
N PRO A 89 6.02 -0.59 -9.19
CA PRO A 89 6.86 -1.06 -10.29
C PRO A 89 6.36 -2.37 -10.92
N ARG A 90 5.92 -3.33 -10.08
CA ARG A 90 5.39 -4.61 -10.55
C ARG A 90 3.98 -4.47 -11.10
N LEU A 91 3.11 -3.67 -10.48
CA LEU A 91 1.74 -3.46 -10.95
C LEU A 91 1.68 -2.71 -12.28
N ARG A 92 2.60 -1.77 -12.54
CA ARG A 92 2.71 -1.05 -13.82
C ARG A 92 3.09 -1.97 -14.99
N GLN A 93 3.63 -3.15 -14.73
CA GLN A 93 3.92 -4.17 -15.75
C GLN A 93 2.69 -5.01 -16.13
N VAL A 94 1.57 -4.88 -15.39
CA VAL A 94 0.34 -5.62 -15.67
C VAL A 94 -0.53 -4.80 -16.62
N ASN A 95 -0.69 -5.29 -17.86
CA ASN A 95 -1.42 -4.58 -18.92
C ASN A 95 -2.88 -4.25 -18.60
N SER A 96 -3.54 -5.05 -17.75
CA SER A 96 -4.93 -4.82 -17.35
C SER A 96 -5.09 -3.76 -16.26
N LEU A 97 -4.00 -3.28 -15.68
CA LEU A 97 -4.02 -2.34 -14.56
C LEU A 97 -3.51 -0.97 -14.97
N ARG A 98 -4.01 0.05 -14.27
CA ARG A 98 -3.43 1.38 -14.25
C ARG A 98 -3.07 1.72 -12.81
N VAL A 99 -1.83 2.13 -12.58
CA VAL A 99 -1.35 2.58 -11.27
C VAL A 99 -1.37 4.10 -11.27
N ILE A 100 -1.98 4.69 -10.25
CA ILE A 100 -2.13 6.13 -10.09
C ILE A 100 -1.56 6.50 -8.74
N ASP A 101 -0.62 7.45 -8.72
CA ASP A 101 0.03 7.89 -7.51
C ASP A 101 -0.88 8.85 -6.73
N ILE A 102 -0.90 8.69 -5.40
CA ILE A 102 -1.60 9.60 -4.49
C ILE A 102 -0.63 10.72 -4.09
N PRO A 103 -1.00 12.01 -4.20
CA PRO A 103 -0.13 13.12 -3.85
C PRO A 103 0.28 13.12 -2.38
N GLU A 104 1.49 13.61 -2.11
CA GLU A 104 2.15 13.60 -0.79
C GLU A 104 1.29 14.14 0.38
N PRO A 105 0.53 15.24 0.23
CA PRO A 105 -0.32 15.73 1.33
C PRO A 105 -1.37 14.72 1.82
N TYR A 106 -1.76 13.79 0.95
CA TYR A 106 -2.79 12.78 1.22
C TYR A 106 -2.19 11.40 1.47
N ASN A 107 -0.96 11.14 1.00
CA ASN A 107 -0.35 9.82 0.99
C ASN A 107 0.33 9.50 2.34
N PRO A 108 -0.18 8.55 3.13
CA PRO A 108 0.45 8.17 4.39
C PRO A 108 1.79 7.48 4.15
N VAL A 109 2.79 7.84 4.96
CA VAL A 109 4.12 7.21 4.89
C VAL A 109 4.10 5.92 5.71
N ALA A 110 4.40 4.80 5.05
CA ALA A 110 4.56 3.52 5.72
C ALA A 110 6.01 3.34 6.16
N GLU A 111 6.24 3.38 7.48
CA GLU A 111 7.56 3.13 8.08
C GLU A 111 7.68 1.66 8.47
N TYR A 112 8.67 0.98 7.90
CA TYR A 112 8.95 -0.44 8.19
C TYR A 112 10.04 -0.55 9.25
N GLY A 113 9.77 -1.33 10.29
CA GLY A 113 10.71 -1.64 11.36
C GLY A 113 10.82 -3.14 11.59
N PHE A 114 11.90 -3.54 12.25
CA PHE A 114 12.11 -4.92 12.71
C PHE A 114 12.77 -4.91 14.10
N ALA A 115 12.61 -6.00 14.84
CA ALA A 115 13.28 -6.22 16.12
C ALA A 115 14.03 -7.55 16.08
N CYS A 116 15.27 -7.56 16.56
CA CYS A 116 16.07 -8.77 16.70
C CYS A 116 15.86 -9.35 18.11
N LEU A 117 15.24 -10.54 18.21
CA LEU A 117 14.87 -11.16 19.49
C LEU A 117 15.83 -12.25 19.97
N SER A 118 16.84 -12.59 19.16
CA SER A 118 17.84 -13.61 19.51
C SER A 118 19.18 -13.35 18.82
N GLU A 119 20.24 -13.93 19.38
CA GLU A 119 21.59 -13.84 18.80
C GLU A 119 21.67 -14.47 17.40
N GLN A 120 20.91 -15.53 17.15
CA GLN A 120 20.87 -16.18 15.83
C GLN A 120 20.29 -15.25 14.74
N GLY A 121 19.45 -14.27 15.12
CA GLY A 121 18.90 -13.28 14.20
C GLY A 121 19.85 -12.13 13.87
N LYS A 122 20.94 -11.97 14.63
CA LYS A 122 21.82 -10.79 14.55
C LYS A 122 22.43 -10.60 13.16
N THR A 123 22.88 -11.68 12.52
CA THR A 123 23.43 -11.60 11.15
C THR A 123 22.42 -11.08 10.13
N LEU A 124 21.14 -11.46 10.25
CA LEU A 124 20.08 -10.94 9.38
C LEU A 124 19.76 -9.47 9.71
N ALA A 125 19.69 -9.13 10.99
CA ALA A 125 19.47 -7.75 11.44
C ALA A 125 20.55 -6.81 10.90
N ASP A 126 21.83 -7.17 11.04
CA ASP A 126 22.96 -6.40 10.54
C ASP A 126 22.91 -6.28 9.01
N PHE A 127 22.52 -7.35 8.31
CA PHE A 127 22.32 -7.31 6.86
C PHE A 127 21.21 -6.32 6.46
N LEU A 128 20.05 -6.35 7.12
CA LEU A 128 18.91 -5.46 6.83
C LEU A 128 19.26 -3.97 7.03
N LEU A 129 20.21 -3.66 7.91
CA LEU A 129 20.70 -2.29 8.13
C LEU A 129 21.79 -1.85 7.12
N SER A 130 22.32 -2.78 6.33
CA SER A 130 23.41 -2.49 5.38
C SER A 130 22.94 -1.68 4.17
N ALA A 131 23.89 -0.98 3.52
CA ALA A 131 23.65 -0.32 2.24
C ALA A 131 23.17 -1.29 1.14
N ARG A 132 23.62 -2.56 1.19
CA ARG A 132 23.21 -3.58 0.23
C ARG A 132 21.73 -3.92 0.36
N ALA A 133 21.22 -4.10 1.59
CA ALA A 133 19.80 -4.35 1.80
C ALA A 133 18.95 -3.15 1.38
N ARG A 134 19.39 -1.91 1.68
CA ARG A 134 18.71 -0.70 1.19
C ARG A 134 18.56 -0.68 -0.33
N LEU A 135 19.63 -0.96 -1.07
CA LEU A 135 19.58 -1.03 -2.53
C LEU A 135 18.61 -2.10 -3.04
N ILE A 136 18.59 -3.28 -2.42
CA ILE A 136 17.65 -4.36 -2.78
C ILE A 136 16.20 -3.88 -2.55
N LEU A 137 15.91 -3.26 -1.41
CA LEU A 137 14.56 -2.76 -1.11
C LEU A 137 14.14 -1.67 -2.12
N MET A 138 15.04 -0.76 -2.47
CA MET A 138 14.77 0.29 -3.48
C MET A 138 14.50 -0.29 -4.86
N GLN A 139 15.24 -1.33 -5.28
CA GLN A 139 14.97 -2.07 -6.52
C GLN A 139 13.57 -2.70 -6.53
N HIS A 140 13.02 -2.99 -5.35
CA HIS A 140 11.67 -3.51 -5.15
C HIS A 140 10.64 -2.43 -4.76
N GLY A 141 10.94 -1.15 -5.04
CA GLY A 141 9.97 -0.05 -4.94
C GLY A 141 9.85 0.62 -3.58
N PHE A 142 10.68 0.25 -2.60
CA PHE A 142 10.72 0.98 -1.32
C PHE A 142 11.50 2.29 -1.45
N SER A 143 11.04 3.30 -0.73
CA SER A 143 11.74 4.58 -0.60
C SER A 143 12.87 4.49 0.43
N GLU A 144 13.86 5.37 0.35
CA GLU A 144 14.80 5.54 1.45
C GLU A 144 14.07 6.06 2.69
N ALA A 145 14.50 5.59 3.86
CA ALA A 145 14.05 6.16 5.12
C ALA A 145 14.57 7.60 5.24
N PRO A 146 13.74 8.58 5.66
CA PRO A 146 14.22 9.93 5.93
C PRO A 146 15.33 9.87 6.99
N ASN A 147 16.53 10.34 6.61
CA ASN A 147 17.76 10.45 7.41
C ASN A 147 17.73 9.79 8.80
N MET A 148 18.08 8.50 8.88
CA MET A 148 18.53 7.90 10.13
C MET A 148 19.92 8.43 10.46
N THR A 149 19.98 9.59 11.13
CA THR A 149 21.19 10.01 11.84
C THR A 149 21.57 8.87 12.77
N HIS A 150 22.70 8.23 12.49
CA HIS A 150 23.25 7.20 13.35
C HIS A 150 23.56 7.85 14.70
N SER A 151 22.66 7.68 15.67
CA SER A 151 23.03 7.86 17.07
C SER A 151 23.96 6.70 17.39
N GLN A 152 25.26 6.92 17.21
CA GLN A 152 26.29 6.09 17.81
C GLN A 152 26.12 6.24 19.33
N ASN A 153 25.66 5.18 19.99
CA ASN A 153 25.91 4.96 21.40
C ASN A 153 27.30 4.35 21.56
#